data_AF-A0A7S2BK04-F1
#
_entry.id   AF-A0A7S2BK04-F1
#
_cell.length_a   1.000
_cell.length_b   1.000
_cell.length_c   1.000
_cell.angle_alpha   90.00
_cell.angle_beta   90.00
_cell.angle_gamma   90.00
#
_symmetry.space_group_name_H-M   'P 1'
#
loop_
_entity.id
_entity.type
_entity.pdbx_description
1 polymer ?
#
loop_
_entity_poly.entity_id
_entity_poly.type
_entity_poly.pdbx_seq_one_letter_code
_entity_poly.pdbx_strand_id
1 'polypeptide(L)'
;WLRMLSPSAAGLPPRIVEQRLDESGVDGEALWSSQCASAADDISMLVQPSVEVESAIRQVCESAGSRLVVMVNPQYRESDDTLDYISKSGGFFSSVAGFLGGKAKFVKMLDEEIGFVDTFSLQSFVVRGSEVKYYKTYPFDWRIFVVGDEGEDIYLGESKARPDYNKIDALLEENGVALKYVRDLGSKAKLTKDSISTFYKE
;
A
#
# COMPACT_ATOMS: atom_id res chain seq x y z
N TRP A 1 -12.35 -17.64 -0.38
CA TRP A 1 -12.48 -16.99 0.93
C TRP A 1 -13.60 -15.95 0.98
N LEU A 2 -13.77 -15.05 0.00
CA LEU A 2 -14.93 -14.13 -0.07
C LEU A 2 -16.33 -14.80 -0.16
N ARG A 3 -16.42 -16.07 -0.62
CA ARG A 3 -17.67 -16.86 -0.62
C ARG A 3 -18.16 -17.29 0.77
N MET A 4 -17.40 -17.03 1.83
CA MET A 4 -17.67 -17.56 3.17
C MET A 4 -18.31 -16.54 4.13
N LEU A 5 -18.53 -15.29 3.70
CA LEU A 5 -18.95 -14.18 4.56
C LEU A 5 -20.42 -13.79 4.45
N SER A 6 -21.27 -14.56 3.77
CA SER A 6 -22.71 -14.29 3.75
C SER A 6 -23.51 -15.59 3.76
N PRO A 7 -24.47 -15.76 4.68
CA PRO A 7 -25.50 -16.78 4.53
C PRO A 7 -26.14 -16.64 3.15
N SER A 8 -26.47 -17.76 2.50
CA SER A 8 -27.20 -17.71 1.22
C SER A 8 -28.47 -16.88 1.40
N ALA A 9 -28.50 -15.68 0.78
CA ALA A 9 -29.66 -14.79 0.77
C ALA A 9 -30.79 -15.34 -0.12
N ALA A 10 -31.11 -16.63 0.02
CA ALA A 10 -32.02 -17.38 -0.85
C ALA A 10 -31.73 -17.18 -2.36
N GLY A 11 -30.48 -16.87 -2.73
CA GLY A 11 -30.07 -16.62 -4.11
C GLY A 11 -30.20 -15.17 -4.60
N LEU A 12 -30.62 -14.20 -3.77
CA LEU A 12 -30.58 -12.79 -4.14
C LEU A 12 -29.18 -12.21 -3.87
N PRO A 13 -28.51 -11.62 -4.88
CA PRO A 13 -27.21 -10.99 -4.65
C PRO A 13 -27.36 -9.80 -3.68
N PRO A 14 -26.38 -9.56 -2.80
CA PRO A 14 -26.38 -8.35 -1.97
C PRO A 14 -26.41 -7.13 -2.88
N ARG A 15 -27.33 -6.20 -2.60
CA ARG A 15 -27.40 -4.93 -3.33
C ARG A 15 -26.31 -4.01 -2.81
N ILE A 16 -25.63 -3.31 -3.71
CA ILE A 16 -24.67 -2.26 -3.35
C ILE A 16 -25.37 -0.92 -3.57
N VAL A 17 -25.26 -0.03 -2.57
CA VAL A 17 -25.69 1.36 -2.66
C VAL A 17 -24.46 2.25 -2.55
N GLU A 18 -24.37 3.20 -3.46
CA GLU A 18 -23.31 4.20 -3.48
C GLU A 18 -23.83 5.53 -2.94
N GLN A 19 -23.06 6.12 -2.04
CA GLN A 19 -23.17 7.50 -1.60
C GLN A 19 -21.87 8.22 -1.96
N ARG A 20 -21.95 9.28 -2.75
CA ARG A 20 -20.79 10.14 -3.02
C ARG A 20 -20.39 10.89 -1.76
N LEU A 21 -19.09 10.98 -1.52
CA LEU A 21 -18.49 11.75 -0.44
C LEU A 21 -17.83 13.03 -0.96
N ASP A 22 -17.47 13.07 -2.25
CA ASP A 22 -16.90 14.24 -2.91
C ASP A 22 -17.97 15.28 -3.28
N GLU A 23 -17.95 16.43 -2.61
CA GLU A 23 -18.84 17.56 -2.97
C GLU A 23 -18.53 18.11 -4.36
N SER A 24 -17.25 18.06 -4.77
CA SER A 24 -16.75 18.56 -6.06
C SER A 24 -17.26 17.73 -7.25
N GLY A 25 -17.53 16.45 -7.00
CA GLY A 25 -17.86 15.48 -8.02
C GLY A 25 -16.68 14.98 -8.88
N VAL A 26 -15.46 15.44 -8.58
CA VAL A 26 -14.25 15.23 -9.40
C VAL A 26 -13.31 14.19 -8.78
N ASP A 27 -13.28 14.10 -7.45
CA ASP A 27 -12.25 13.36 -6.71
C ASP A 27 -12.56 11.87 -6.57
N GLY A 28 -13.79 11.45 -6.90
CA GLY A 28 -14.19 10.04 -7.01
C GLY A 28 -14.40 9.35 -5.67
N GLU A 29 -14.44 10.11 -4.58
CA GLU A 29 -14.59 9.59 -3.23
C GLU A 29 -16.02 9.14 -2.98
N ALA A 30 -16.19 7.88 -2.57
CA ALA A 30 -17.51 7.31 -2.35
C ALA A 30 -17.54 6.36 -1.15
N LEU A 31 -18.73 6.23 -0.56
CA LEU A 31 -19.09 5.17 0.37
C LEU A 31 -20.00 4.19 -0.36
N TRP A 32 -19.55 2.96 -0.52
CA TRP A 32 -20.37 1.86 -0.97
C TRP A 32 -20.82 1.05 0.24
N SER A 33 -22.11 0.75 0.34
CA SER A 33 -22.67 -0.08 1.41
C SER A 33 -23.39 -1.27 0.81
N SER A 34 -23.13 -2.46 1.34
CA SER A 34 -23.97 -3.62 1.02
C SER A 34 -25.30 -3.51 1.76
N GLN A 35 -26.36 -4.04 1.15
CA GLN A 35 -27.64 -4.31 1.77
C GLN A 35 -27.82 -5.82 1.82
N CYS A 36 -27.42 -6.40 2.94
CA CYS A 36 -27.55 -7.81 3.25
C CYS A 36 -28.94 -8.11 3.82
N ALA A 37 -29.23 -9.40 4.04
CA ALA A 37 -30.49 -9.82 4.67
C ALA A 37 -30.62 -9.32 6.13
N SER A 38 -29.49 -9.12 6.80
CA SER A 38 -29.38 -8.54 8.14
C SER A 38 -28.45 -7.34 8.08
N ALA A 39 -28.86 -6.23 8.70
CA ALA A 39 -28.04 -5.02 8.79
C ALA A 39 -26.71 -5.25 9.54
N ALA A 40 -26.65 -6.28 10.39
CA ALA A 40 -25.42 -6.68 11.08
C ALA A 40 -24.37 -7.28 10.14
N ASP A 41 -24.78 -7.74 8.96
CA ASP A 41 -23.91 -8.30 7.92
C ASP A 41 -23.58 -7.27 6.83
N ASP A 42 -24.06 -6.03 6.97
CA ASP A 42 -23.73 -4.96 6.02
C ASP A 42 -22.25 -4.57 6.15
N ILE A 43 -21.62 -4.38 5.00
CA ILE A 43 -20.23 -3.95 4.85
C ILE A 43 -20.24 -2.52 4.31
N SER A 44 -19.42 -1.67 4.92
CA SER A 44 -19.14 -0.33 4.43
C SER A 44 -17.79 -0.31 3.73
N MET A 45 -17.73 0.28 2.54
CA MET A 45 -16.53 0.34 1.71
C MET A 45 -16.28 1.78 1.30
N LEU A 46 -15.20 2.36 1.80
CA LEU A 46 -14.72 3.67 1.43
C LEU A 46 -13.85 3.53 0.18
N VAL A 47 -14.29 4.11 -0.93
CA VAL A 47 -13.64 4.03 -2.24
C VAL A 47 -12.89 5.32 -2.51
N GLN A 48 -11.59 5.17 -2.78
CA GLN A 48 -10.64 6.27 -2.99
C GLN A 48 -10.67 7.37 -1.93
N PRO A 49 -10.83 7.06 -0.62
CA PRO A 49 -10.91 8.12 0.39
C PRO A 49 -9.60 8.90 0.48
N SER A 50 -9.70 10.23 0.63
CA SER A 50 -8.56 11.10 0.90
C SER A 50 -8.64 11.74 2.29
N VAL A 51 -7.68 12.62 2.57
CA VAL A 51 -7.65 13.46 3.78
C VAL A 51 -8.87 14.38 3.89
N GLU A 52 -9.54 14.71 2.77
CA GLU A 52 -10.64 15.67 2.73
C GLU A 52 -11.92 15.11 3.36
N VAL A 53 -12.07 13.78 3.34
CA VAL A 53 -13.24 13.07 3.89
C VAL A 53 -12.96 12.41 5.24
N GLU A 54 -11.93 12.85 5.97
CA GLU A 54 -11.58 12.29 7.30
C GLU A 54 -12.78 12.21 8.25
N SER A 55 -13.61 13.25 8.30
CA SER A 55 -14.80 13.29 9.16
C SER A 55 -15.80 12.20 8.80
N ALA A 56 -16.02 11.96 7.50
CA ALA A 56 -16.91 10.91 7.02
C ALA A 56 -16.35 9.51 7.32
N ILE A 57 -15.04 9.31 7.18
CA ILE A 57 -14.37 8.03 7.54
C ILE A 57 -14.64 7.71 9.01
N ARG A 58 -14.40 8.67 9.92
CA ARG A 58 -14.64 8.49 11.36
C ARG A 58 -16.10 8.17 11.64
N GLN A 59 -17.03 8.92 11.05
CA GLN A 59 -18.46 8.69 11.23
C GLN A 59 -18.90 7.29 10.76
N VAL A 60 -18.39 6.83 9.63
CA VAL A 60 -18.67 5.49 9.09
C VAL A 60 -18.13 4.42 10.04
N CYS A 61 -16.88 4.54 10.50
CA CYS A 61 -16.27 3.60 11.44
C CYS A 61 -17.03 3.54 12.77
N GLU A 62 -17.39 4.69 13.35
CA GLU A 62 -18.19 4.76 14.58
C GLU A 62 -19.57 4.12 14.40
N SER A 63 -20.24 4.41 13.27
CA SER A 63 -21.57 3.88 12.96
C SER A 63 -21.55 2.38 12.61
N ALA A 64 -20.43 1.87 12.09
CA ALA A 64 -20.27 0.47 11.75
C ALA A 64 -20.32 -0.43 13.00
N GLY A 65 -19.78 0.05 14.14
CA GLY A 65 -19.66 -0.76 15.35
C GLY A 65 -18.78 -1.98 15.08
N SER A 66 -19.35 -3.19 15.19
CA SER A 66 -18.63 -4.44 14.89
C SER A 66 -18.67 -4.86 13.41
N ARG A 67 -19.34 -4.08 12.55
CA ARG A 67 -19.47 -4.39 11.12
C ARG A 67 -18.19 -4.08 10.37
N LEU A 68 -17.96 -4.79 9.28
CA LEU A 68 -16.74 -4.63 8.49
C LEU A 68 -16.74 -3.28 7.75
N VAL A 69 -15.65 -2.53 7.93
CA VAL A 69 -15.33 -1.35 7.12
C VAL A 69 -14.08 -1.65 6.31
N VAL A 70 -14.13 -1.40 5.00
CA VAL A 70 -13.03 -1.63 4.06
C VAL A 70 -12.66 -0.32 3.38
N MET A 71 -11.38 -0.09 3.16
CA MET A 71 -10.90 0.98 2.29
C MET A 71 -10.36 0.39 0.99
N VAL A 72 -10.74 0.98 -0.14
CA VAL A 72 -10.29 0.57 -1.47
C VAL A 72 -9.56 1.74 -2.12
N ASN A 73 -8.30 1.51 -2.51
CA ASN A 73 -7.43 2.49 -3.15
C ASN A 73 -7.42 3.87 -2.45
N PRO A 74 -7.23 3.94 -1.12
CA PRO A 74 -7.10 5.22 -0.41
C PRO A 74 -6.10 6.14 -1.10
N GLN A 75 -6.49 7.42 -1.27
CA GLN A 75 -5.69 8.43 -1.94
C GLN A 75 -4.63 8.99 -0.99
N TYR A 76 -3.61 8.19 -0.72
CA TYR A 76 -2.34 8.74 -0.26
C TYR A 76 -1.69 9.36 -1.49
N ARG A 77 -1.83 10.69 -1.73
CA ARG A 77 -1.17 11.36 -2.88
C ARG A 77 0.26 10.82 -3.02
N GLU A 78 0.49 9.99 -4.05
CA GLU A 78 1.72 9.24 -4.24
C GLU A 78 2.90 10.20 -4.21
N SER A 79 3.70 10.10 -3.16
CA SER A 79 4.98 10.81 -3.02
C SER A 79 5.88 10.14 -1.98
N ASP A 80 5.69 8.83 -1.75
CA ASP A 80 6.63 8.06 -0.91
C ASP A 80 8.02 8.05 -1.57
N ASP A 81 8.09 7.99 -2.91
CA ASP A 81 9.34 8.12 -3.67
C ASP A 81 10.06 9.45 -3.43
N THR A 82 9.34 10.52 -3.07
CA THR A 82 9.96 11.82 -2.77
C THR A 82 10.43 11.87 -1.32
N LEU A 83 9.70 11.28 -0.39
CA LEU A 83 10.02 11.27 1.04
C LEU A 83 11.28 10.47 1.36
N ASP A 84 11.43 9.29 0.76
CA ASP A 84 12.62 8.45 0.97
C ASP A 84 13.85 9.01 0.24
N TYR A 85 13.67 9.67 -0.92
CA TYR A 85 14.75 10.40 -1.60
C TYR A 85 15.20 11.64 -0.81
N ILE A 86 14.28 12.37 -0.18
CA ILE A 86 14.58 13.54 0.66
C ILE A 86 15.49 13.15 1.84
N SER A 87 15.35 11.93 2.39
CA SER A 87 16.20 11.45 3.50
C SER A 87 17.71 11.40 3.17
N LYS A 88 18.09 11.30 1.88
CA LYS A 88 19.49 11.34 1.42
C LYS A 88 20.04 12.76 1.17
N SER A 89 19.19 13.79 1.09
CA SER A 89 19.63 15.17 0.77
C SER A 89 19.45 16.10 1.97
N GLY A 90 20.37 16.00 2.93
CA GLY A 90 20.49 16.96 4.01
C GLY A 90 20.75 18.37 3.47
N GLY A 91 19.70 19.20 3.44
CA GLY A 91 19.82 20.65 3.36
C GLY A 91 19.27 21.31 2.10
N PHE A 92 17.96 21.30 1.88
CA PHE A 92 17.23 22.44 1.28
C PHE A 92 15.71 22.26 1.44
N PHE A 93 14.98 23.36 1.66
CA PHE A 93 13.51 23.53 1.72
C PHE A 93 12.79 23.44 3.07
N SER A 94 12.68 24.61 3.71
CA SER A 94 11.72 24.94 4.78
C SER A 94 10.25 25.03 4.31
N SER A 95 9.95 24.78 3.02
CA SER A 95 8.62 24.90 2.43
C SER A 95 7.86 23.57 2.27
N VAL A 96 8.48 22.42 2.57
CA VAL A 96 7.86 21.08 2.44
C VAL A 96 7.24 20.59 3.76
N ALA A 97 7.56 21.23 4.90
CA ALA A 97 7.09 20.83 6.23
C ALA A 97 5.56 20.89 6.43
N GLY A 98 4.87 21.81 5.76
CA GLY A 98 3.40 21.95 5.89
C GLY A 98 2.60 20.88 5.14
N PHE A 99 3.14 20.35 4.04
CA PHE A 99 2.47 19.36 3.20
C PHE A 99 2.66 17.92 3.72
N LEU A 100 3.76 17.67 4.44
CA LEU A 100 4.07 16.37 5.06
C LEU A 100 3.26 16.08 6.33
N GLY A 101 2.90 17.13 7.08
CA GLY A 101 2.19 16.97 8.36
C GLY A 101 0.78 16.40 8.22
N GLY A 102 0.01 16.83 7.21
CA GLY A 102 -1.37 16.39 7.01
C GLY A 102 -1.49 14.91 6.63
N LYS A 103 -0.63 14.43 5.73
CA LYS A 103 -0.64 13.04 5.26
C LYS A 103 -0.16 12.06 6.32
N ALA A 104 0.96 12.36 6.97
CA ALA A 104 1.48 11.51 8.05
C ALA A 104 0.47 11.41 9.19
N LYS A 105 -0.22 12.52 9.52
CA LYS A 105 -1.30 12.52 10.49
C LYS A 105 -2.50 11.66 10.04
N PHE A 106 -2.87 11.71 8.76
CA PHE A 106 -3.97 10.89 8.23
C PHE A 106 -3.65 9.40 8.24
N VAL A 107 -2.45 8.99 7.80
CA VAL A 107 -2.01 7.57 7.87
C VAL A 107 -1.97 7.11 9.32
N LYS A 108 -1.37 7.92 10.22
CA LYS A 108 -1.34 7.62 11.65
C LYS A 108 -2.75 7.47 12.24
N MET A 109 -3.68 8.33 11.82
CA MET A 109 -5.08 8.25 12.24
C MET A 109 -5.72 6.93 11.80
N LEU A 110 -5.54 6.52 10.54
CA LEU A 110 -6.09 5.26 10.04
C LEU A 110 -5.51 4.05 10.79
N ASP A 111 -4.19 4.00 10.95
CA ASP A 111 -3.48 2.83 11.48
C ASP A 111 -3.53 2.76 13.01
N GLU A 112 -3.25 3.86 13.71
CA GLU A 112 -3.10 3.87 15.17
C GLU A 112 -4.38 4.27 15.90
N GLU A 113 -5.17 5.20 15.36
CA GLU A 113 -6.40 5.69 16.04
C GLU A 113 -7.63 4.86 15.68
N ILE A 114 -7.83 4.52 14.41
CA ILE A 114 -8.97 3.71 13.94
C ILE A 114 -8.64 2.22 13.94
N GLY A 115 -7.39 1.85 13.58
CA GLY A 115 -6.96 0.45 13.55
C GLY A 115 -7.19 -0.26 12.22
N PHE A 116 -7.14 0.47 11.10
CA PHE A 116 -7.09 -0.16 9.78
C PHE A 116 -5.82 -0.98 9.62
N VAL A 117 -5.92 -2.06 8.84
CA VAL A 117 -4.80 -2.96 8.55
C VAL A 117 -4.73 -3.28 7.07
N ASP A 118 -3.52 -3.33 6.54
CA ASP A 118 -3.29 -3.71 5.15
C ASP A 118 -3.63 -5.19 4.91
N THR A 119 -4.63 -5.41 4.04
CA THR A 119 -5.08 -6.75 3.63
C THR A 119 -4.63 -7.12 2.24
N PHE A 120 -4.48 -6.14 1.36
CA PHE A 120 -3.98 -6.32 0.00
C PHE A 120 -3.26 -5.03 -0.43
N SER A 121 -2.05 -5.18 -0.95
CA SER A 121 -1.30 -4.06 -1.51
C SER A 121 -0.35 -4.57 -2.59
N LEU A 122 -0.26 -3.82 -3.68
CA LEU A 122 0.74 -4.03 -4.74
C LEU A 122 1.40 -2.69 -4.98
N GLN A 123 2.71 -2.63 -4.76
CA GLN A 123 3.50 -1.41 -4.87
C GLN A 123 4.78 -1.71 -5.64
N SER A 124 5.30 -0.73 -6.36
CA SER A 124 6.65 -0.80 -6.91
C SER A 124 7.35 0.55 -6.82
N PHE A 125 8.68 0.48 -6.81
CA PHE A 125 9.58 1.63 -6.73
C PHE A 125 10.93 1.21 -7.31
N VAL A 126 11.84 2.16 -7.51
CA VAL A 126 13.13 1.88 -8.17
C VAL A 126 14.30 2.04 -7.20
N VAL A 127 15.09 0.98 -7.06
CA VAL A 127 16.33 0.95 -6.26
C VAL A 127 17.49 0.58 -7.15
N ARG A 128 18.54 1.41 -7.13
CA ARG A 128 19.78 1.17 -7.90
C ARG A 128 19.53 0.94 -9.40
N GLY A 129 18.44 1.51 -9.92
CA GLY A 129 17.98 1.40 -11.31
C GLY A 129 17.17 0.14 -11.63
N SER A 130 16.94 -0.75 -10.68
CA SER A 130 16.05 -1.91 -10.83
C SER A 130 14.70 -1.65 -10.16
N GLU A 131 13.62 -2.08 -10.79
CA GLU A 131 12.29 -2.06 -10.17
C GLU A 131 12.24 -3.08 -9.03
N VAL A 132 11.73 -2.67 -7.88
CA VAL A 132 11.43 -3.53 -6.74
C VAL A 132 9.91 -3.52 -6.56
N LYS A 133 9.32 -4.70 -6.38
CA LYS A 133 7.90 -4.91 -6.20
C LYS A 133 7.64 -5.44 -4.80
N TYR A 134 6.67 -4.85 -4.12
CA TYR A 134 6.15 -5.32 -2.84
C TYR A 134 4.72 -5.81 -3.02
N TYR A 135 4.44 -6.94 -2.40
CA TYR A 135 3.13 -7.57 -2.45
C TYR A 135 2.67 -7.95 -1.05
N LYS A 136 1.50 -7.45 -0.64
CA LYS A 136 0.80 -7.87 0.57
C LYS A 136 -0.47 -8.59 0.17
N THR A 137 -0.73 -9.73 0.79
CA THR A 137 -2.03 -10.41 0.71
C THR A 137 -2.27 -11.17 1.99
N TYR A 138 -3.32 -10.79 2.70
CA TYR A 138 -3.75 -11.47 3.91
C TYR A 138 -4.05 -12.96 3.65
N PRO A 139 -3.62 -13.89 4.52
CA PRO A 139 -2.96 -13.67 5.81
C PRO A 139 -1.41 -13.65 5.74
N PHE A 140 -0.83 -13.58 4.55
CA PHE A 140 0.62 -13.67 4.37
C PHE A 140 1.33 -12.34 4.64
N ASP A 141 2.60 -12.45 5.04
CA ASP A 141 3.52 -11.33 5.19
C ASP A 141 3.81 -10.65 3.85
N TRP A 142 4.37 -9.45 3.90
CA TRP A 142 4.82 -8.75 2.70
C TRP A 142 5.88 -9.58 2.00
N ARG A 143 5.74 -9.72 0.69
CA ARG A 143 6.72 -10.37 -0.17
C ARG A 143 7.40 -9.35 -1.05
N ILE A 144 8.70 -9.54 -1.24
CA ILE A 144 9.58 -8.57 -1.87
C ILE A 144 10.25 -9.22 -3.06
N PHE A 145 10.21 -8.54 -4.20
CA PHE A 145 10.86 -8.98 -5.43
C PHE A 145 11.64 -7.83 -6.05
N VAL A 146 12.75 -8.13 -6.71
CA VAL A 146 13.43 -7.19 -7.61
C VAL A 146 13.38 -7.73 -9.03
N VAL A 147 13.16 -6.85 -10.00
CA VAL A 147 13.18 -7.21 -11.41
C VAL A 147 14.64 -7.32 -11.86
N GLY A 148 15.02 -8.52 -12.30
CA GLY A 148 16.31 -8.83 -12.87
C GLY A 148 16.57 -8.08 -14.18
N ASP A 149 17.82 -8.08 -14.62
CA ASP A 149 18.18 -7.39 -15.87
C ASP A 149 17.59 -8.07 -17.12
N GLU A 150 17.05 -9.29 -16.99
CA GLU A 150 16.34 -10.02 -18.06
C GLU A 150 14.81 -9.98 -17.89
N GLY A 151 14.31 -9.22 -16.91
CA GLY A 151 12.90 -8.98 -16.66
C GLY A 151 12.22 -10.00 -15.74
N GLU A 152 12.97 -10.94 -15.16
CA GLU A 152 12.45 -11.91 -14.22
C GLU A 152 12.25 -11.31 -12.82
N ASP A 153 11.18 -11.71 -12.13
CA ASP A 153 10.98 -11.33 -10.72
C ASP A 153 11.84 -12.23 -9.81
N ILE A 154 12.81 -11.63 -9.13
CA ILE A 154 13.74 -12.31 -8.20
C ILE A 154 13.27 -12.06 -6.78
N TYR A 155 12.95 -13.13 -6.05
CA TYR A 155 12.52 -13.04 -4.65
C TYR A 155 13.65 -12.54 -3.74
N LEU A 156 13.38 -11.48 -3.00
CA LEU A 156 14.30 -10.89 -2.03
C LEU A 156 14.01 -11.30 -0.60
N GLY A 157 12.78 -11.65 -0.25
CA GLY A 157 12.42 -12.03 1.13
C GLY A 157 11.01 -11.64 1.53
N GLU A 158 10.77 -11.73 2.85
CA GLU A 158 9.47 -11.51 3.48
C GLU A 158 9.60 -10.56 4.69
N SER A 159 8.53 -9.80 4.96
CA SER A 159 8.48 -8.81 6.04
C SER A 159 7.09 -8.72 6.67
N LYS A 160 7.00 -8.67 7.99
CA LYS A 160 5.71 -8.45 8.67
C LYS A 160 5.13 -7.06 8.42
N ALA A 161 6.00 -6.06 8.40
CA ALA A 161 5.66 -4.67 8.12
C ALA A 161 5.99 -4.31 6.65
N ARG A 162 5.45 -3.18 6.19
CA ARG A 162 5.80 -2.66 4.86
C ARG A 162 7.34 -2.48 4.77
N PRO A 163 8.01 -3.01 3.74
CA PRO A 163 9.46 -2.92 3.66
C PRO A 163 9.94 -1.49 3.41
N ASP A 164 11.10 -1.15 3.97
CA ASP A 164 11.73 0.16 3.88
C ASP A 164 12.72 0.25 2.71
N TYR A 165 12.69 1.36 1.97
CA TYR A 165 13.57 1.60 0.82
C TYR A 165 15.06 1.40 1.17
N ASN A 166 15.51 2.00 2.27
CA ASN A 166 16.93 2.02 2.64
C ASN A 166 17.41 0.63 3.03
N LYS A 167 16.55 -0.16 3.69
CA LYS A 167 16.85 -1.57 3.99
C LYS A 167 16.97 -2.40 2.71
N ILE A 168 16.15 -2.15 1.68
CA ILE A 168 16.29 -2.83 0.38
C ILE A 168 17.57 -2.42 -0.35
N ASP A 169 17.90 -1.12 -0.38
CA ASP A 169 19.15 -0.62 -0.98
C ASP A 169 20.36 -1.30 -0.33
N ALA A 170 20.39 -1.35 1.00
CA ALA A 170 21.44 -2.02 1.77
C ALA A 170 21.50 -3.53 1.50
N LEU A 171 20.36 -4.22 1.44
CA LEU A 171 20.30 -5.65 1.11
C LEU A 171 20.88 -5.95 -0.27
N LEU A 172 20.54 -5.14 -1.27
CA LEU A 172 21.08 -5.30 -2.62
C LEU A 172 22.59 -5.01 -2.65
N GLU A 173 23.06 -4.05 -1.85
CA GLU A 173 24.49 -3.78 -1.70
C GLU A 173 25.25 -4.92 -1.04
N GLU A 174 24.69 -5.51 0.01
CA GLU A 174 25.24 -6.70 0.67
C GLU A 174 25.36 -7.88 -0.30
N ASN A 175 24.37 -8.07 -1.17
CA ASN A 175 24.40 -9.07 -2.24
C ASN A 175 25.35 -8.70 -3.40
N GLY A 176 26.08 -7.58 -3.32
CA GLY A 176 27.04 -7.15 -4.34
C GLY A 176 26.41 -6.67 -5.65
N VAL A 177 25.10 -6.39 -5.65
CA VAL A 177 24.41 -5.84 -6.82
C VAL A 177 24.95 -4.44 -7.07
N ALA A 178 25.40 -4.12 -8.29
CA ALA A 178 25.88 -2.77 -8.62
C ALA A 178 24.73 -1.86 -9.07
N LEU A 179 24.96 -0.58 -9.35
CA LEU A 179 23.98 0.28 -10.03
C LEU A 179 23.72 -0.20 -11.46
N LYS A 180 22.47 -0.11 -11.94
CA LYS A 180 22.06 -0.65 -13.25
C LYS A 180 22.94 -0.19 -14.41
N TYR A 181 23.26 1.10 -14.50
CA TYR A 181 24.11 1.59 -15.60
C TYR A 181 25.50 0.95 -15.62
N VAL A 182 26.05 0.54 -14.47
CA VAL A 182 27.36 -0.14 -14.40
C VAL A 182 27.24 -1.58 -14.91
N ARG A 183 26.11 -2.24 -14.65
CA ARG A 183 25.79 -3.58 -15.15
C ARG A 183 25.52 -3.56 -16.65
N ASP A 184 24.77 -2.56 -17.13
CA ASP A 184 24.45 -2.37 -18.56
C ASP A 184 25.71 -2.10 -19.41
N LEU A 185 26.72 -1.42 -18.84
CA LEU A 185 28.03 -1.24 -19.48
C LEU A 185 28.91 -2.50 -19.46
N GLY A 186 28.45 -3.60 -18.87
CA GLY A 186 29.19 -4.85 -18.73
C GLY A 186 30.36 -4.78 -17.73
N SER A 187 30.46 -3.69 -16.95
CA SER A 187 31.54 -3.49 -15.97
C SER A 187 31.30 -4.26 -14.66
N LYS A 188 30.06 -4.70 -14.43
CA LYS A 188 29.64 -5.55 -13.31
C LYS A 188 28.68 -6.62 -13.81
N ALA A 189 28.54 -7.69 -13.04
CA ALA A 189 27.62 -8.78 -13.35
C ALA A 189 26.18 -8.26 -13.43
N LYS A 190 25.39 -8.87 -14.33
CA LYS A 190 23.95 -8.64 -14.42
C LYS A 190 23.27 -9.08 -13.13
N LEU A 191 22.19 -8.39 -12.77
CA LEU A 191 21.29 -8.85 -11.71
C LEU A 191 20.46 -10.02 -12.22
N THR A 192 20.68 -11.19 -11.64
CA THR A 192 19.93 -12.43 -11.88
C THR A 192 19.57 -13.08 -10.56
N LYS A 193 18.75 -14.15 -10.59
CA LYS A 193 18.42 -14.93 -9.37
C LYS A 193 19.66 -15.39 -8.58
N ASP A 194 20.77 -15.67 -9.26
CA ASP A 194 22.00 -16.18 -8.64
C ASP A 194 22.81 -15.06 -7.97
N SER A 195 22.42 -13.80 -8.20
CA SER A 195 22.99 -12.63 -7.52
C SER A 195 22.51 -12.49 -6.07
N ILE A 196 21.41 -13.18 -5.69
CA ILE A 196 20.81 -13.06 -4.37
C ILE A 196 21.14 -14.30 -3.53
N SER A 197 21.88 -14.08 -2.45
CA SER A 197 22.28 -15.09 -1.47
C SER A 197 21.87 -14.73 -0.03
N THR A 198 21.80 -13.43 0.28
CA THR A 198 21.18 -12.91 1.51
C THR A 198 19.75 -12.46 1.20
N PHE A 199 18.81 -12.86 2.07
CA PHE A 199 17.39 -12.55 1.94
C PHE A 199 16.92 -11.58 3.03
N TYR A 200 16.00 -10.70 2.68
CA TYR A 200 15.27 -9.83 3.60
C TYR A 200 14.48 -10.67 4.61
N LYS A 201 14.61 -10.32 5.90
CA LYS A 201 13.83 -10.92 6.99
C LYS A 201 13.52 -9.88 8.05
N GLU A 202 12.23 -9.65 8.30
CA GLU A 202 11.72 -8.79 9.38
C GLU A 202 10.38 -9.27 9.93
#